data_AF-A0A966LL65-F1
#
_entry.id   AF-A0A966LL65-F1
#
_cell.length_a   1.000
_cell.length_b   1.000
_cell.length_c   1.000
_cell.angle_alpha   90.00
_cell.angle_beta   90.00
_cell.angle_gamma   90.00
#
_symmetry.space_group_name_H-M   'P 1'
#
loop_
_entity.id
_entity.type
_entity.pdbx_description
1 polymer ?
#
loop_
_entity_poly.entity_id
_entity_poly.type
_entity_poly.pdbx_seq_one_letter_code
_entity_poly.pdbx_strand_id
1 'polypeptide(L)'
;MKPYTILILLSATSKWLTLSRHERAQFYEKTILPVFRNTPSLSVKFYDSEYFNATISDFLIVSTTDLDEYKRMIEILRDSAVYSVPYFTVKDIVVGQENLFQDFDQQLNNPAL
;
A
#
# COMPACT_ATOMS: atom_id res chain seq x y z
N MET A 1 19.82 -1.50 6.64
CA MET A 1 18.55 -1.88 7.28
C MET A 1 17.73 -2.62 6.23
N LYS A 2 17.12 -3.76 6.56
CA LYS A 2 16.25 -4.46 5.60
C LYS A 2 15.02 -3.60 5.32
N PRO A 3 14.54 -3.48 4.06
CA PRO A 3 13.35 -2.70 3.77
C PRO A 3 12.12 -3.36 4.42
N TYR A 4 11.17 -2.53 4.80
CA TYR A 4 9.82 -2.96 5.10
C TYR A 4 9.13 -3.38 3.80
N THR A 5 8.34 -4.44 3.89
CA THR A 5 7.37 -4.85 2.88
C THR A 5 5.99 -4.68 3.51
N ILE A 6 5.16 -3.87 2.86
CA ILE A 6 3.85 -3.47 3.36
C ILE A 6 2.82 -3.91 2.33
N LEU A 7 1.95 -4.82 2.74
CA LEU A 7 0.76 -5.23 1.99
C LEU A 7 -0.41 -4.34 2.43
N ILE A 8 -1.06 -3.68 1.48
CA ILE A 8 -2.31 -2.94 1.73
C ILE A 8 -3.41 -3.66 0.95
N LEU A 9 -4.38 -4.20 1.66
CA LEU A 9 -5.51 -4.91 1.06
C LEU A 9 -6.69 -3.95 0.93
N LEU A 10 -7.25 -3.84 -0.28
CA LEU A 10 -8.30 -2.89 -0.62
C LEU A 10 -9.54 -3.60 -1.16
N SER A 11 -10.69 -2.95 -0.97
CA SER A 11 -11.97 -3.36 -1.52
C SER A 11 -12.67 -2.15 -2.10
N ALA A 12 -12.91 -2.17 -3.41
CA ALA A 12 -13.65 -1.16 -4.14
C ALA A 12 -15.10 -1.10 -3.64
N THR A 13 -15.57 0.10 -3.33
CA THR A 13 -16.96 0.31 -2.90
C THR A 13 -17.88 0.56 -4.08
N SER A 14 -19.20 0.54 -3.84
CA SER A 14 -20.17 0.93 -4.87
C SER A 14 -19.93 2.33 -5.42
N LYS A 15 -19.39 3.27 -4.63
CA LYS A 15 -19.07 4.63 -5.08
C LYS A 15 -18.00 4.63 -6.17
N TRP A 16 -16.99 3.78 -6.04
CA TRP A 16 -15.98 3.59 -7.09
C TRP A 16 -16.57 2.93 -8.33
N LEU A 17 -17.38 1.89 -8.13
CA LEU A 17 -17.92 1.09 -9.23
C LEU A 17 -18.99 1.83 -10.06
N THR A 18 -19.62 2.87 -9.50
CA THR A 18 -20.51 3.75 -10.25
C THR A 18 -19.79 4.69 -11.22
N LEU A 19 -18.47 4.88 -11.05
CA LEU A 19 -17.68 5.73 -11.94
C LEU A 19 -17.46 5.07 -13.30
N SER A 20 -17.63 5.85 -14.36
CA SER A 20 -17.21 5.48 -15.70
C SER A 20 -15.70 5.22 -15.75
N ARG A 21 -15.26 4.50 -16.78
CA ARG A 21 -13.82 4.28 -17.01
C ARG A 21 -13.06 5.60 -17.18
N HIS A 22 -13.68 6.60 -17.79
CA HIS A 22 -13.09 7.92 -17.99
C HIS A 22 -12.87 8.66 -16.66
N GLU A 23 -13.87 8.67 -15.78
CA GLU A 23 -13.76 9.29 -14.45
C GLU A 23 -12.69 8.61 -13.61
N ARG A 24 -12.60 7.27 -13.66
CA ARG A 24 -11.54 6.52 -12.97
C ARG A 24 -10.15 6.85 -13.49
N ALA A 25 -9.97 6.95 -14.82
CA ALA A 25 -8.71 7.34 -15.43
C ALA A 25 -8.29 8.77 -15.02
N GLN A 26 -9.24 9.72 -15.07
CA GLN A 26 -8.99 11.08 -14.62
C GLN A 26 -8.64 11.16 -13.13
N PHE A 27 -9.32 10.39 -12.29
CA PHE A 27 -9.01 10.30 -10.87
C PHE A 27 -7.59 9.78 -10.64
N TYR A 28 -7.21 8.72 -11.34
CA TYR A 28 -5.87 8.16 -11.28
C TYR A 28 -4.80 9.19 -11.67
N GLU A 29 -4.97 9.87 -12.81
CA GLU A 29 -4.00 10.86 -13.30
C GLU A 29 -3.87 12.08 -12.39
N LYS A 30 -4.99 12.59 -11.88
CA LYS A 30 -5.03 13.85 -11.12
C LYS A 30 -4.78 13.67 -9.63
N THR A 31 -5.00 12.47 -9.10
CA THR A 31 -4.97 12.24 -7.64
C THR A 31 -3.91 11.21 -7.29
N ILE A 32 -3.96 10.03 -7.90
CA ILE A 32 -3.09 8.89 -7.52
C ILE A 32 -1.66 9.07 -8.01
N LEU A 33 -1.45 9.42 -9.29
CA LEU A 33 -0.11 9.63 -9.83
C LEU A 33 0.69 10.72 -9.08
N PRO A 34 0.10 11.87 -8.69
CA PRO A 34 0.77 12.83 -7.81
C PRO A 34 1.20 12.26 -6.47
N VAL A 35 0.44 11.35 -5.85
CA VAL A 35 0.84 10.73 -4.57
C VAL A 35 2.18 10.03 -4.76
N PHE A 36 2.29 9.15 -5.75
CA PHE A 36 3.52 8.40 -6.01
C PHE A 36 4.69 9.29 -6.42
N ARG A 37 4.45 10.37 -7.16
CA ARG A 37 5.49 11.35 -7.50
C ARG A 37 6.02 12.11 -6.28
N ASN A 38 5.19 12.32 -5.26
CA ASN A 38 5.59 12.98 -4.00
C ASN A 38 6.18 12.01 -2.97
N THR A 39 6.22 10.72 -3.28
CA THR A 39 6.80 9.68 -2.43
C THR A 39 7.82 8.82 -3.21
N PRO A 40 8.87 9.43 -3.79
CA PRO A 40 9.80 8.76 -4.70
C PRO A 40 10.66 7.66 -4.06
N SER A 41 10.81 7.59 -2.73
CA SER A 41 11.59 6.50 -2.10
C SER A 41 10.80 5.20 -1.97
N LEU A 42 9.48 5.25 -2.16
CA LEU A 42 8.61 4.09 -2.06
C LEU A 42 8.62 3.30 -3.38
N SER A 43 8.92 2.01 -3.30
CA SER A 43 8.67 1.08 -4.40
C SER A 43 7.25 0.52 -4.25
N VAL A 44 6.32 0.98 -5.10
CA VAL A 44 4.90 0.60 -5.04
C VAL A 44 4.53 -0.25 -6.24
N LYS A 45 3.89 -1.40 -6.00
CA LYS A 45 3.29 -2.26 -7.03
C LYS A 45 1.81 -2.46 -6.73
N PHE A 46 0.97 -2.29 -7.73
CA PHE A 46 -0.47 -2.45 -7.65
C PHE A 46 -0.92 -3.71 -8.39
N TYR A 47 -1.91 -4.40 -7.84
CA TYR A 47 -2.41 -5.65 -8.39
C TYR A 47 -3.94 -5.72 -8.29
N ASP A 48 -4.55 -6.13 -9.40
CA ASP A 48 -5.96 -6.48 -9.51
C ASP A 48 -6.20 -7.88 -8.92
N SER A 49 -7.23 -8.01 -8.08
CA SER A 49 -7.60 -9.25 -7.40
C SER A 49 -9.09 -9.59 -7.52
N GLU A 50 -9.89 -8.70 -8.10
CA GLU A 50 -11.35 -8.77 -8.11
C GLU A 50 -11.93 -10.00 -8.84
N TYR A 51 -11.17 -10.62 -9.75
CA TYR A 51 -11.55 -11.86 -10.42
C TYR A 51 -11.17 -13.12 -9.62
N PHE A 52 -10.31 -12.99 -8.60
CA PHE A 52 -9.71 -14.10 -7.87
C PHE A 52 -10.09 -14.13 -6.38
N ASN A 53 -10.56 -13.02 -5.83
CA ASN A 53 -10.92 -12.90 -4.43
C ASN A 53 -12.24 -12.12 -4.28
N ALA A 54 -13.16 -12.66 -3.47
CA ALA A 54 -14.50 -12.08 -3.28
C ALA A 54 -14.52 -10.84 -2.36
N THR A 55 -13.47 -10.62 -1.56
CA THR A 55 -13.42 -9.57 -0.53
C THR A 55 -12.38 -8.50 -0.83
N ILE A 56 -11.24 -8.90 -1.39
CA ILE A 56 -10.15 -8.01 -1.78
C ILE A 56 -10.22 -7.82 -3.28
N SER A 57 -10.52 -6.59 -3.72
CA SER A 57 -10.52 -6.28 -5.15
C SER A 57 -9.15 -5.87 -5.64
N ASP A 58 -8.33 -5.27 -4.79
CA ASP A 58 -7.03 -4.74 -5.16
C ASP A 58 -6.07 -4.86 -3.99
N PHE A 59 -4.78 -4.98 -4.27
CA PHE A 59 -3.77 -4.84 -3.22
C PHE A 59 -2.53 -4.13 -3.71
N LEU A 60 -1.86 -3.46 -2.78
CA LEU A 60 -0.57 -2.83 -3.00
C LEU A 60 0.51 -3.60 -2.25
N ILE A 61 1.67 -3.75 -2.89
CA ILE A 61 2.91 -4.11 -2.22
C ILE A 61 3.80 -2.87 -2.25
N VAL A 62 4.12 -2.34 -1.08
CA VAL A 62 5.03 -1.21 -0.90
C VAL A 62 6.31 -1.71 -0.25
N SER A 63 7.46 -1.36 -0.81
CA SER A 63 8.76 -1.61 -0.21
C SER A 63 9.49 -0.29 0.07
N THR A 64 10.02 -0.12 1.28
CA THR A 64 10.70 1.11 1.71
C THR A 64 11.62 0.89 2.90
N THR A 65 12.67 1.69 3.04
CA THR A 65 13.42 1.87 4.29
C THR A 65 12.98 3.11 5.08
N ASP A 66 12.13 3.95 4.50
CA ASP A 66 11.59 5.18 5.07
C ASP A 66 10.09 5.01 5.36
N LEU A 67 9.76 4.77 6.63
CA LEU A 67 8.38 4.65 7.09
C LEU A 67 7.67 6.01 7.18
N ASP A 68 8.39 7.13 7.27
CA ASP A 68 7.77 8.45 7.35
C ASP A 68 7.24 8.88 5.98
N GLU A 69 7.95 8.52 4.90
CA GLU A 69 7.45 8.70 3.54
C GLU A 69 6.25 7.79 3.25
N TYR A 70 6.25 6.55 3.77
CA TYR A 70 5.07 5.68 3.74
C TYR A 70 3.87 6.30 4.48
N LYS A 71 4.05 6.80 5.71
CA LYS A 71 2.98 7.48 6.46
C LYS A 71 2.44 8.68 5.68
N ARG A 72 3.33 9.47 5.06
CA ARG A 72 2.94 10.61 4.22
C ARG A 72 2.08 10.17 3.02
N MET A 73 2.45 9.07 2.35
CA MET A 73 1.64 8.47 1.29
C MET A 73 0.22 8.17 1.79
N ILE A 74 0.11 7.53 2.96
CA ILE A 74 -1.18 7.17 3.56
C ILE A 74 -2.00 8.41 3.92
N GLU A 75 -1.41 9.45 4.53
CA GLU A 75 -2.12 10.71 4.83
C GLU A 75 -2.67 11.38 3.57
N ILE A 76 -1.86 11.48 2.51
CA ILE A 76 -2.31 12.05 1.22
C ILE A 76 -3.46 11.22 0.63
N LEU A 77 -3.38 9.89 0.71
CA LEU A 77 -4.48 9.03 0.26
C LEU A 77 -5.74 9.22 1.11
N ARG A 78 -5.61 9.37 2.43
CA ARG A 78 -6.73 9.63 3.36
C ARG A 78 -7.45 10.94 3.06
N ASP A 79 -6.70 11.97 2.66
CA ASP A 79 -7.27 13.26 2.26
C ASP A 79 -7.93 13.23 0.87
N SER A 80 -7.67 12.17 0.08
CA SER A 80 -8.23 12.00 -1.26
C SER A 80 -9.58 11.29 -1.25
N ALA A 81 -10.25 11.28 -2.42
CA ALA A 81 -11.51 10.54 -2.60
C ALA A 81 -11.38 9.02 -2.42
N VAL A 82 -10.15 8.48 -2.34
CA VAL A 82 -9.92 7.08 -1.91
C VAL A 82 -10.65 6.82 -0.58
N TYR A 83 -10.54 7.73 0.40
CA TYR A 83 -11.16 7.59 1.72
C TYR A 83 -12.30 8.57 1.97
N SER A 84 -12.25 9.80 1.45
CA SER A 84 -13.28 10.82 1.75
C SER A 84 -14.61 10.59 1.01
N VAL A 85 -14.58 10.02 -0.20
CA VAL A 85 -15.77 9.57 -0.98
C VAL A 85 -15.96 8.05 -0.86
N PRO A 86 -15.38 7.47 0.19
CA PRO A 86 -14.77 6.13 0.25
C PRO A 86 -14.83 5.32 -1.06
N TYR A 87 -14.00 5.62 -2.05
CA TYR A 87 -13.87 4.78 -3.24
C TYR A 87 -13.33 3.39 -2.92
N PHE A 88 -12.42 3.30 -1.95
CA PHE A 88 -11.89 2.02 -1.47
C PHE A 88 -12.00 1.95 0.05
N THR A 89 -12.22 0.73 0.55
CA THR A 89 -12.09 0.40 1.96
C THR A 89 -10.78 -0.36 2.16
N VAL A 90 -9.94 0.09 3.09
CA VAL A 90 -8.80 -0.72 3.56
C VAL A 90 -9.34 -1.88 4.38
N LYS A 91 -9.01 -3.10 3.94
CA LYS A 91 -9.38 -4.34 4.63
C LYS A 91 -8.32 -4.75 5.63
N ASP A 92 -7.05 -4.57 5.30
CA ASP A 92 -5.94 -4.84 6.20
C ASP A 92 -4.66 -4.12 5.73
N ILE A 93 -3.71 -3.96 6.65
CA ILE A 93 -2.34 -3.54 6.37
C ILE A 93 -1.39 -4.51 7.09
N VAL A 94 -0.64 -5.28 6.31
CA VAL A 94 0.34 -6.24 6.84
C VAL A 94 1.75 -5.71 6.59
N VAL A 95 2.51 -5.49 7.65
CA VAL A 95 3.89 -4.99 7.58
C VAL A 95 4.86 -6.08 8.05
N GLY A 96 5.94 -6.26 7.30
CA GLY A 96 7.04 -7.15 7.68
C GLY A 96 8.36 -6.71 7.09
N GLN A 97 9.43 -7.41 7.43
CA GLN A 97 10.73 -7.28 6.80
C GLN A 97 11.24 -8.70 6.48
N GLU A 98 11.99 -8.81 5.38
CA GLU A 98 12.43 -10.11 4.88
C GLU A 98 13.35 -10.83 5.86
N ASN A 99 13.00 -12.07 6.23
CA ASN A 99 13.84 -12.98 7.00
C ASN A 99 14.43 -12.38 8.31
N LEU A 100 13.67 -11.60 9.07
CA LEU A 100 14.16 -11.02 10.35
C LEU A 100 14.58 -12.08 11.37
N PHE A 101 14.01 -13.29 11.32
CA PHE A 101 14.41 -14.38 12.19
C PHE A 101 15.90 -14.72 12.05
N GLN A 102 16.49 -14.56 10.86
CA GLN A 102 17.92 -14.81 10.64
C GLN A 102 18.80 -13.81 11.40
N ASP A 103 18.35 -12.56 11.52
CA ASP A 103 19.07 -11.53 12.27
C ASP A 103 19.04 -11.85 13.76
N PHE A 104 17.91 -12.39 14.24
CA PHE A 104 17.76 -12.89 15.60
C PHE A 104 18.62 -14.12 15.87
N ASP A 105 18.63 -15.10 14.96
CA ASP A 105 19.48 -16.30 15.08
C ASP A 105 20.97 -15.96 15.11
N GLN A 106 21.40 -14.94 14.35
CA GLN A 106 22.78 -14.44 14.40
C GLN A 106 23.11 -13.81 15.76
N GLN A 107 22.17 -13.09 16.37
CA GLN A 107 22.36 -12.52 17.71
C GLN A 107 22.45 -13.61 18.79
N LEU A 108 21.60 -14.64 18.70
CA LEU A 108 21.63 -15.79 19.63
C LEU A 108 22.94 -16.58 19.57
N ASN A 109 23.49 -16.75 18.36
CA ASN A 109 24.71 -17.53 18.15
C ASN A 109 26.00 -16.72 18.37
N ASN A 110 25.90 -15.47 18.79
CA ASN A 110 27.05 -14.61 19.02
C ASN A 110 27.51 -14.75 20.49
N PRO A 111 28.69 -15.33 20.78
CA PRO A 111 29.13 -15.66 22.15
C PRO A 111 29.49 -14.46 23.04
N ALA A 112 29.14 -13.24 22.60
CA ALA A 112 29.30 -12.00 23.36
C ALA A 112 28.01 -11.58 24.10
N LEU A 113 26.95 -12.41 24.04
CA LEU A 113 25.75 -12.36 24.88
C LEU A 113 25.71 -13.57 25.82
#